data_AF-A0AAJ2UM78-F1
#
_entry.id   AF-A0AAJ2UM78-F1
#
_cell.length_a   1.000
_cell.length_b   1.000
_cell.length_c   1.000
_cell.angle_alpha   90.00
_cell.angle_beta   90.00
_cell.angle_gamma   90.00
#
_symmetry.space_group_name_H-M   'P 1'
#
loop_
_entity.id
_entity.type
_entity.pdbx_description
1 polymer ?
#
loop_
_entity_poly.entity_id
_entity_poly.type
_entity_poly.pdbx_seq_one_letter_code
_entity_poly.pdbx_strand_id
1 'polypeptide(L)'
;GRPSAGRPGLPPPGRGPGQAVEVLGDLLKADHIAVLVPGSDTSLDTYDRFHGAAQALYDRTGPDTAVIAWLGYETPGTISATVLTPTRAEQAAPHLRTFIRELRGLVGDSTSVALLCHSYGSVVCARAVTDLDAVDDMALIGSPGTGADSAAALHTSARVWAARGTDDWIGMVPHTRTDLFGTTLGFGSDPTSPSFGAHVFTAGPAGHSGYFTPNSTSLKNLAHIAQGAPSEVTHA
;
A
#
# COMPACT_ATOMS: atom_id res chain seq x y z
N GLY A 1 30.98 -41.53 -18.52
CA GLY A 1 31.00 -40.61 -17.37
C GLY A 1 29.58 -40.17 -17.08
N ARG A 2 29.14 -40.23 -15.82
CA ARG A 2 27.82 -39.73 -15.39
C ARG A 2 27.92 -38.21 -15.16
N PRO A 3 26.91 -37.41 -15.53
CA PRO A 3 26.87 -35.99 -15.18
C PRO A 3 26.53 -35.83 -13.68
N SER A 4 27.29 -34.99 -12.99
CA SER A 4 27.09 -34.62 -11.59
C SER A 4 25.83 -33.76 -11.46
N ALA A 5 24.88 -34.22 -10.64
CA ALA A 5 23.74 -33.43 -10.21
C ALA A 5 24.23 -32.22 -9.40
N GLY A 6 23.91 -31.02 -9.87
CA GLY A 6 24.14 -29.77 -9.15
C GLY A 6 23.40 -29.78 -7.81
N ARG A 7 24.08 -29.33 -6.76
CA ARG A 7 23.48 -29.08 -5.45
C ARG A 7 22.32 -28.08 -5.59
N PRO A 8 21.17 -28.29 -4.92
CA PRO A 8 20.14 -27.26 -4.81
C PRO A 8 20.75 -26.03 -4.11
N GLY A 9 20.68 -24.87 -4.78
CA GLY A 9 21.06 -23.60 -4.19
C GLY A 9 20.17 -23.29 -2.99
N LEU A 10 20.79 -22.96 -1.86
CA LEU A 10 20.09 -22.46 -0.68
C LEU A 10 19.44 -21.11 -1.04
N PRO A 11 18.14 -20.90 -0.77
CA PRO A 11 17.53 -19.59 -0.98
C PRO A 11 18.17 -18.54 -0.06
N PRO A 12 18.28 -17.26 -0.50
CA PRO A 12 18.74 -16.19 0.37
C PRO A 12 17.84 -16.05 1.60
N PRO A 13 18.39 -15.71 2.78
CA PRO A 13 17.60 -15.58 4.00
C PRO A 13 16.55 -14.46 3.84
N GLY A 14 15.29 -14.78 4.15
CA GLY A 14 14.14 -13.86 4.06
C GLY A 14 12.98 -14.33 3.17
N ARG A 15 13.16 -15.40 2.37
CA ARG A 15 12.10 -15.96 1.52
C ARG A 15 11.38 -17.12 2.23
N GLY A 16 10.26 -16.82 2.87
CA GLY A 16 9.20 -17.81 3.10
C GLY A 16 8.39 -18.00 1.80
N PRO A 17 7.69 -19.12 1.61
CA PRO A 17 6.83 -19.30 0.44
C PRO A 17 5.76 -18.19 0.40
N GLY A 18 5.82 -17.30 -0.60
CA GLY A 18 4.78 -16.31 -0.91
C GLY A 18 4.83 -14.96 -0.17
N GLN A 19 5.86 -14.67 0.63
CA GLN A 19 6.02 -13.39 1.32
C GLN A 19 7.38 -12.76 1.02
N ALA A 20 7.43 -11.44 0.83
CA ALA A 20 8.65 -10.67 0.61
C ALA A 20 8.57 -9.30 1.30
N VAL A 21 9.66 -8.91 1.95
CA VAL A 21 9.86 -7.53 2.41
C VAL A 21 11.20 -7.08 1.86
N GLU A 22 11.17 -6.03 1.04
CA GLU A 22 12.37 -5.44 0.46
C GLU A 22 12.52 -4.00 0.94
N VAL A 23 13.75 -3.63 1.27
CA VAL A 23 14.09 -2.31 1.81
C VAL A 23 15.03 -1.62 0.84
N LEU A 24 14.67 -0.41 0.43
CA LEU A 24 15.50 0.51 -0.35
C LEU A 24 15.90 1.67 0.56
N GLY A 25 17.20 1.89 0.74
CA GLY A 25 17.75 2.88 1.67
C GLY A 25 18.21 2.28 3.01
N ASP A 26 18.51 3.14 3.98
CA ASP A 26 19.01 2.77 5.31
C ASP A 26 17.98 3.16 6.39
N LEU A 27 17.24 2.17 6.90
CA LEU A 27 16.17 2.39 7.89
C LEU A 27 16.66 3.08 9.18
N LEU A 28 17.92 2.88 9.56
CA LEU A 28 18.46 3.42 10.81
C LEU A 28 18.97 4.87 10.66
N LYS A 29 19.02 5.38 9.42
CA LYS A 29 19.44 6.75 9.13
C LYS A 29 18.36 7.59 8.46
N ALA A 30 17.30 6.97 7.98
CA ALA A 30 16.21 7.67 7.33
C ALA A 30 15.38 8.45 8.36
N ASP A 31 15.10 9.71 8.04
CA ASP A 31 14.16 10.54 8.79
C ASP A 31 12.70 10.13 8.49
N HIS A 32 12.50 9.51 7.33
CA HIS A 32 11.20 9.11 6.84
C HIS A 32 11.20 7.68 6.31
N ILE A 33 10.12 6.93 6.56
CA ILE A 33 9.94 5.58 6.07
C ILE A 33 8.61 5.47 5.36
N ALA A 34 8.64 5.05 4.10
CA ALA A 34 7.44 4.75 3.32
C ALA A 34 7.27 3.24 3.20
N VAL A 35 6.15 2.71 3.70
CA VAL A 35 5.76 1.30 3.50
C VAL A 35 4.77 1.24 2.35
N LEU A 36 5.19 0.67 1.24
CA LEU A 36 4.37 0.44 0.07
C LEU A 36 3.62 -0.88 0.23
N VAL A 37 2.29 -0.85 0.15
CA VAL A 37 1.39 -2.00 0.27
C VAL A 37 0.63 -2.20 -1.05
N PRO A 38 0.83 -3.32 -1.75
CA PRO A 38 0.27 -3.54 -3.08
C PRO A 38 -1.21 -3.94 -3.05
N GLY A 39 -1.81 -3.95 -4.25
CA GLY A 39 -3.14 -4.51 -4.50
C GLY A 39 -3.16 -6.03 -4.70
N SER A 40 -4.37 -6.57 -4.84
CA SER A 40 -4.65 -8.02 -4.93
C SER A 40 -4.12 -8.72 -6.20
N ASP A 41 -3.70 -7.97 -7.21
CA ASP A 41 -3.07 -8.50 -8.42
C ASP A 41 -1.54 -8.65 -8.29
N THR A 42 -0.94 -8.29 -7.15
CA THR A 42 0.51 -8.35 -6.97
C THR A 42 0.99 -9.74 -6.54
N SER A 43 1.16 -10.66 -7.51
CA SER A 43 1.86 -11.92 -7.28
C SER A 43 3.38 -11.80 -7.45
N LEU A 44 4.13 -12.86 -7.11
CA LEU A 44 5.57 -12.97 -7.43
C LEU A 44 5.86 -12.70 -8.93
N ASP A 45 4.93 -13.02 -9.83
CA ASP A 45 5.07 -12.79 -11.28
C ASP A 45 4.92 -11.31 -11.68
N THR A 46 4.36 -10.49 -10.80
CA THR A 46 4.21 -9.03 -10.97
C THR A 46 5.11 -8.24 -10.02
N TYR A 47 5.97 -8.95 -9.27
CA TYR A 47 6.86 -8.35 -8.28
C TYR A 47 7.82 -7.35 -8.91
N ASP A 48 8.31 -7.59 -10.13
CA ASP A 48 9.19 -6.64 -10.83
C ASP A 48 8.55 -5.26 -11.00
N ARG A 49 7.22 -5.21 -11.24
CA ARG A 49 6.49 -3.94 -11.31
C ARG A 49 6.38 -3.28 -9.93
N PHE A 50 6.14 -4.09 -8.90
CA PHE A 50 6.03 -3.61 -7.53
C PHE A 50 7.38 -3.07 -6.99
N HIS A 51 8.46 -3.81 -7.25
CA HIS A 51 9.83 -3.37 -7.04
C HIS A 51 10.11 -2.07 -7.81
N GLY A 52 9.73 -1.99 -9.09
CA GLY A 52 9.89 -0.77 -9.89
C GLY A 52 9.13 0.44 -9.31
N ALA A 53 7.96 0.23 -8.71
CA ALA A 53 7.22 1.28 -8.01
C ALA A 53 7.95 1.75 -6.74
N ALA A 54 8.47 0.82 -5.94
CA ALA A 54 9.26 1.13 -4.75
C ALA A 54 10.57 1.86 -5.10
N GLN A 55 11.26 1.43 -6.15
CA GLN A 55 12.45 2.10 -6.68
C GLN A 55 12.14 3.52 -7.16
N ALA A 56 11.08 3.70 -7.95
CA ALA A 56 10.68 5.02 -8.43
C ALA A 56 10.33 5.99 -7.30
N LEU A 57 9.74 5.49 -6.21
CA LEU A 57 9.50 6.28 -5.01
C LEU A 57 10.82 6.67 -4.33
N TYR A 58 11.70 5.69 -4.08
CA TYR A 58 12.99 5.92 -3.44
C TYR A 58 13.85 6.93 -4.22
N ASP A 59 13.91 6.80 -5.54
CA ASP A 59 14.63 7.73 -6.43
C ASP A 59 14.05 9.14 -6.36
N ARG A 60 12.73 9.27 -6.14
CA ARG A 60 12.05 10.56 -6.06
C ARG A 60 12.20 11.24 -4.70
N THR A 61 12.23 10.47 -3.61
CA THR A 61 12.34 10.96 -2.23
C THR A 61 13.78 11.24 -1.82
N GLY A 62 14.76 10.51 -2.36
CA GLY A 62 16.17 10.65 -2.00
C GLY A 62 16.55 9.88 -0.73
N PRO A 63 17.81 10.02 -0.28
CA PRO A 63 18.44 9.13 0.71
C PRO A 63 17.92 9.28 2.15
N ASP A 64 17.27 10.40 2.49
CA ASP A 64 16.69 10.64 3.82
C ASP A 64 15.36 9.88 4.02
N THR A 65 14.88 9.19 2.98
CA THR A 65 13.70 8.33 3.02
C THR A 65 14.08 6.89 2.69
N ALA A 66 13.69 5.95 3.53
CA ALA A 66 13.74 4.52 3.22
C ALA A 66 12.38 4.05 2.71
N VAL A 67 12.37 3.22 1.67
CA VAL A 67 11.14 2.63 1.11
C VAL A 67 11.12 1.14 1.38
N ILE A 68 10.02 0.66 1.96
CA ILE A 68 9.78 -0.75 2.22
C ILE A 68 8.70 -1.24 1.27
N ALA A 69 9.05 -2.14 0.36
CA ALA A 69 8.09 -2.88 -0.44
C ALA A 69 7.59 -4.08 0.38
N TRP A 70 6.37 -3.99 0.90
CA TRP A 70 5.80 -5.01 1.79
C TRP A 70 4.81 -5.91 1.06
N LEU A 71 5.18 -7.18 0.89
CA LEU A 71 4.33 -8.25 0.35
C LEU A 71 4.15 -9.32 1.43
N GLY A 72 3.28 -9.07 2.40
CA GLY A 72 3.08 -9.96 3.56
C GLY A 72 1.90 -10.93 3.47
N TYR A 73 1.32 -11.15 2.29
CA TYR A 73 0.23 -12.10 2.09
C TYR A 73 0.42 -12.96 0.84
N GLU A 74 -0.08 -14.20 0.92
CA GLU A 74 -0.04 -15.16 -0.18
C GLU A 74 -1.00 -14.73 -1.29
N THR A 75 -0.48 -14.54 -2.50
CA THR A 75 -1.30 -14.33 -3.71
C THR A 75 -1.59 -15.69 -4.34
N PRO A 76 -2.87 -16.13 -4.43
CA PRO A 76 -3.17 -17.42 -5.02
C PRO A 76 -2.81 -17.43 -6.50
N GLY A 77 -2.06 -18.44 -6.92
CA GLY A 77 -1.79 -18.74 -8.32
C GLY A 77 -3.04 -19.32 -8.98
N THR A 78 -4.04 -18.49 -9.29
CA THR A 78 -5.05 -18.64 -10.36
C THR A 78 -6.15 -17.60 -10.16
N ILE A 79 -6.43 -16.86 -11.22
CA ILE A 79 -7.53 -15.89 -11.32
C ILE A 79 -8.85 -16.67 -11.19
N SER A 80 -9.46 -16.61 -10.00
CA SER A 80 -10.87 -16.96 -9.82
C SER A 80 -11.60 -15.69 -9.40
N ALA A 81 -12.81 -15.46 -9.91
CA ALA A 81 -13.65 -14.28 -9.74
C ALA A 81 -14.00 -13.93 -8.27
N THR A 82 -13.43 -14.64 -7.29
CA THR A 82 -13.43 -14.36 -5.85
C THR A 82 -12.54 -13.16 -5.45
N VAL A 83 -12.24 -12.23 -6.37
CA VAL A 83 -11.29 -11.11 -6.19
C VAL A 83 -11.85 -9.95 -5.36
N LEU A 84 -13.10 -10.01 -4.92
CA LEU A 84 -13.76 -8.90 -4.21
C LEU A 84 -14.27 -9.26 -2.81
N THR A 85 -13.67 -10.25 -2.14
CA THR A 85 -14.09 -10.58 -0.77
C THR A 85 -13.19 -9.90 0.29
N PRO A 86 -13.78 -9.38 1.38
CA PRO A 86 -13.06 -8.86 2.56
C PRO A 86 -12.03 -9.83 3.18
N THR A 87 -12.18 -11.13 2.94
CA THR A 87 -11.47 -12.23 3.62
C THR A 87 -9.95 -12.19 3.46
N ARG A 88 -9.40 -11.71 2.33
CA ARG A 88 -7.93 -11.65 2.17
C ARG A 88 -7.31 -10.54 3.01
N ALA A 89 -7.92 -9.38 3.05
CA ALA A 89 -7.45 -8.28 3.88
C ALA A 89 -7.63 -8.57 5.38
N GLU A 90 -8.60 -9.40 5.77
CA GLU A 90 -8.70 -9.91 7.15
C GLU A 90 -7.49 -10.77 7.55
N GLN A 91 -6.91 -11.54 6.62
CA GLN A 91 -5.72 -12.35 6.87
C GLN A 91 -4.43 -11.52 6.81
N ALA A 92 -4.34 -10.54 5.91
CA ALA A 92 -3.14 -9.73 5.71
C ALA A 92 -2.97 -8.62 6.78
N ALA A 93 -4.07 -8.02 7.25
CA ALA A 93 -4.01 -6.86 8.14
C ALA A 93 -3.30 -7.14 9.49
N PRO A 94 -3.50 -8.29 10.16
CA PRO A 94 -2.75 -8.61 11.38
C PRO A 94 -1.22 -8.69 11.17
N HIS A 95 -0.78 -9.21 10.02
CA HIS A 95 0.64 -9.26 9.66
C HIS A 95 1.19 -7.85 9.43
N LEU A 96 0.46 -7.00 8.68
CA LEU A 96 0.86 -5.62 8.46
C LEU A 96 0.92 -4.83 9.77
N ARG A 97 -0.08 -5.00 10.65
CA ARG A 97 -0.11 -4.35 11.97
C ARG A 97 1.10 -4.74 12.82
N THR A 98 1.46 -6.03 12.82
CA THR A 98 2.63 -6.53 13.55
C THR A 98 3.91 -5.94 12.98
N PHE A 99 4.05 -5.96 11.66
CA PHE A 99 5.18 -5.35 10.96
C PHE A 99 5.34 -3.86 11.29
N ILE A 100 4.28 -3.06 11.25
CA ILE A 100 4.35 -1.62 11.57
C ILE A 100 4.75 -1.39 13.03
N ARG A 101 4.24 -2.19 13.96
CA ARG A 101 4.64 -2.09 15.38
C ARG A 101 6.12 -2.40 15.59
N GLU A 102 6.61 -3.45 14.94
CA GLU A 102 8.03 -3.83 15.02
C GLU A 102 8.92 -2.77 14.37
N LEU A 103 8.51 -2.27 13.20
CA LEU A 103 9.17 -1.16 12.51
C LEU A 103 9.26 0.07 13.42
N ARG A 104 8.14 0.49 14.02
CA ARG A 104 8.09 1.62 14.96
C ARG A 104 9.02 1.39 16.16
N GLY A 105 9.04 0.18 16.72
CA GLY A 105 9.97 -0.16 17.81
C GLY A 105 11.45 -0.14 17.41
N LEU A 106 11.76 -0.37 16.13
CA LEU A 106 13.12 -0.33 15.59
C LEU A 106 13.61 1.11 15.33
N VAL A 107 12.74 1.97 14.78
CA VAL A 107 13.11 3.30 14.26
C VAL A 107 12.78 4.42 15.24
N GLY A 108 11.93 4.17 16.22
CA GLY A 108 11.51 5.12 17.24
C GLY A 108 10.44 6.10 16.75
N ASP A 109 10.02 7.00 17.65
CA ASP A 109 8.92 7.95 17.41
C ASP A 109 9.37 9.21 16.64
N SER A 110 10.67 9.45 16.52
CA SER A 110 11.22 10.59 15.78
C SER A 110 11.21 10.41 14.25
N THR A 111 11.15 9.17 13.78
CA THR A 111 11.13 8.85 12.34
C THR A 111 9.69 8.78 11.85
N SER A 112 9.31 9.53 10.82
CA SER A 112 7.93 9.46 10.33
C SER A 112 7.68 8.18 9.52
N VAL A 113 6.54 7.53 9.71
CA VAL A 113 6.13 6.34 8.97
C VAL A 113 4.88 6.64 8.15
N ALA A 114 4.99 6.53 6.83
CA ALA A 114 3.90 6.68 5.88
C ALA A 114 3.51 5.33 5.26
N LEU A 115 2.21 5.02 5.22
CA LEU A 115 1.68 3.88 4.45
C LEU A 115 1.18 4.35 3.08
N LEU A 116 1.69 3.74 2.01
CA LEU A 116 1.20 3.99 0.65
C LEU A 116 0.46 2.74 0.16
N CYS A 117 -0.86 2.84 0.12
CA CYS A 117 -1.75 1.69 0.01
C CYS A 117 -2.48 1.71 -1.32
N HIS A 118 -2.09 0.80 -2.22
CA HIS A 118 -2.59 0.77 -3.59
C HIS A 118 -3.71 -0.25 -3.77
N SER A 119 -4.79 0.15 -4.45
CA SER A 119 -5.89 -0.73 -4.81
C SER A 119 -6.41 -1.50 -3.59
N TYR A 120 -6.49 -2.83 -3.62
CA TYR A 120 -6.90 -3.65 -2.46
C TYR A 120 -6.01 -3.46 -1.21
N GLY A 121 -4.75 -3.04 -1.38
CA GLY A 121 -3.87 -2.68 -0.27
C GLY A 121 -4.45 -1.58 0.62
N SER A 122 -5.30 -0.71 0.09
CA SER A 122 -6.05 0.28 0.88
C SER A 122 -6.97 -0.35 1.94
N VAL A 123 -7.57 -1.50 1.64
CA VAL A 123 -8.42 -2.27 2.56
C VAL A 123 -7.56 -2.94 3.64
N VAL A 124 -6.39 -3.45 3.26
CA VAL A 124 -5.43 -4.05 4.20
C VAL A 124 -4.91 -3.00 5.19
N CYS A 125 -4.46 -1.86 4.68
CA CYS A 125 -3.96 -0.74 5.49
C CYS A 125 -5.03 -0.22 6.44
N ALA A 126 -6.24 0.07 5.92
CA ALA A 126 -7.36 0.58 6.72
C ALA A 126 -7.66 -0.28 7.95
N ARG A 127 -7.56 -1.62 7.81
CA ARG A 127 -7.76 -2.57 8.91
C ARG A 127 -6.55 -2.71 9.82
N ALA A 128 -5.34 -2.55 9.28
CA ALA A 128 -4.11 -2.65 10.04
C ALA A 128 -3.90 -1.46 10.99
N VAL A 129 -4.39 -0.27 10.61
CA VAL A 129 -4.18 0.98 11.36
C VAL A 129 -5.23 1.25 12.46
N THR A 130 -6.29 0.45 12.56
CA THR A 130 -7.30 0.61 13.61
C THR A 130 -6.66 0.46 14.99
N ASP A 131 -6.81 1.50 15.81
CA ASP A 131 -6.21 1.63 17.14
C ASP A 131 -4.70 1.36 17.13
N LEU A 132 -4.00 1.85 16.11
CA LEU A 132 -2.54 1.78 15.96
C LEU A 132 -1.95 3.18 15.85
N ASP A 133 -1.23 3.59 16.89
CA ASP A 133 -0.51 4.87 16.94
C ASP A 133 0.96 4.67 16.54
N ALA A 134 1.17 4.31 15.27
CA ALA A 134 2.50 4.03 14.73
C ALA A 134 2.69 4.51 13.28
N VAL A 135 1.68 5.18 12.72
CA VAL A 135 1.63 5.66 11.34
C VAL A 135 1.26 7.13 11.37
N ASP A 136 2.04 7.96 10.69
CA ASP A 136 1.87 9.40 10.64
C ASP A 136 0.98 9.82 9.47
N ASP A 137 1.17 9.17 8.32
CA ASP A 137 0.43 9.42 7.08
C ASP A 137 -0.01 8.10 6.43
N MET A 138 -1.21 8.07 5.86
CA MET A 138 -1.71 6.94 5.09
C MET A 138 -2.35 7.41 3.79
N ALA A 139 -1.76 7.03 2.65
CA ALA A 139 -2.27 7.35 1.33
C ALA A 139 -3.04 6.17 0.72
N LEU A 140 -4.30 6.41 0.37
CA LEU A 140 -5.18 5.45 -0.29
C LEU A 140 -5.27 5.80 -1.79
N ILE A 141 -4.60 5.03 -2.64
CA ILE A 141 -4.50 5.32 -4.08
C ILE A 141 -5.13 4.24 -4.94
N GLY A 142 -5.96 4.66 -5.91
CA GLY A 142 -6.71 3.72 -6.74
C GLY A 142 -7.60 2.79 -5.91
N SER A 143 -8.08 3.26 -4.76
CA SER A 143 -8.76 2.44 -3.77
C SER A 143 -10.19 2.06 -4.23
N PRO A 144 -10.61 0.80 -4.06
CA PRO A 144 -12.02 0.44 -4.21
C PRO A 144 -12.87 0.85 -2.99
N GLY A 145 -12.25 1.37 -1.93
CA GLY A 145 -12.82 1.63 -0.60
C GLY A 145 -11.92 1.06 0.51
N THR A 146 -12.27 1.31 1.77
CA THR A 146 -11.48 0.90 2.96
C THR A 146 -12.17 -0.13 3.86
N GLY A 147 -13.46 -0.37 3.62
CA GLY A 147 -14.36 -1.10 4.51
C GLY A 147 -14.97 -0.23 5.62
N ALA A 148 -14.55 1.02 5.74
CA ALA A 148 -15.10 2.02 6.65
C ALA A 148 -15.89 3.09 5.88
N ASP A 149 -16.86 3.71 6.54
CA ASP A 149 -17.73 4.71 5.91
C ASP A 149 -17.09 6.12 5.85
N SER A 150 -16.09 6.37 6.69
CA SER A 150 -15.33 7.64 6.78
C SER A 150 -13.91 7.42 7.28
N ALA A 151 -13.04 8.41 7.09
CA ALA A 151 -11.68 8.44 7.62
C ALA A 151 -11.67 8.39 9.16
N ALA A 152 -12.63 9.04 9.82
CA ALA A 152 -12.78 8.99 11.28
C ALA A 152 -13.13 7.57 11.77
N ALA A 153 -13.91 6.80 11.00
CA ALA A 153 -14.27 5.42 11.32
C ALA A 153 -13.10 4.42 11.15
N LEU A 154 -11.94 4.86 10.66
CA LEU A 154 -10.72 4.03 10.62
C LEU A 154 -10.07 3.91 12.01
N HIS A 155 -10.42 4.79 12.96
CA HIS A 155 -9.85 4.85 14.30
C HIS A 155 -8.32 4.90 14.29
N THR A 156 -7.75 5.80 13.49
CA THR A 156 -6.30 6.03 13.39
C THR A 156 -5.97 7.50 13.67
N SER A 157 -4.79 7.74 14.24
CA SER A 157 -4.18 9.07 14.38
C SER A 157 -3.53 9.57 13.08
N ALA A 158 -3.29 8.68 12.12
CA ALA A 158 -2.65 9.01 10.86
C ALA A 158 -3.46 10.03 10.05
N ARG A 159 -2.76 10.95 9.38
CA ARG A 159 -3.38 11.80 8.35
C ARG A 159 -3.75 10.93 7.15
N VAL A 160 -5.03 10.89 6.81
CA VAL A 160 -5.54 10.06 5.72
C VAL A 160 -5.58 10.88 4.43
N TRP A 161 -4.84 10.42 3.43
CA TRP A 161 -4.80 10.98 2.08
C TRP A 161 -5.51 10.05 1.10
N ALA A 162 -6.09 10.61 0.06
CA ALA A 162 -6.72 9.83 -0.99
C ALA A 162 -6.48 10.41 -2.37
N ALA A 163 -6.28 9.56 -3.37
CA ALA A 163 -6.28 9.98 -4.76
C ALA A 163 -6.74 8.88 -5.70
N ARG A 164 -7.38 9.31 -6.79
CA ARG A 164 -7.73 8.49 -7.94
C ARG A 164 -7.26 9.21 -9.19
N GLY A 165 -6.46 8.56 -10.02
CA GLY A 165 -6.07 9.10 -11.31
C GLY A 165 -7.25 9.15 -12.27
N THR A 166 -7.27 10.14 -13.17
CA THR A 166 -8.42 10.35 -14.09
C THR A 166 -8.63 9.19 -15.05
N ASP A 167 -7.59 8.41 -15.30
CA ASP A 167 -7.60 7.27 -16.22
C ASP A 167 -7.71 5.93 -15.47
N ASP A 168 -7.95 5.98 -14.16
CA ASP A 168 -8.12 4.79 -13.32
C ASP A 168 -9.53 4.22 -13.47
N TRP A 169 -9.60 3.02 -14.04
CA TRP A 169 -10.85 2.27 -14.23
C TRP A 169 -11.59 1.97 -12.91
N ILE A 170 -10.90 2.03 -11.76
CA ILE A 170 -11.54 1.79 -10.45
C ILE A 170 -12.68 2.76 -10.18
N GLY A 171 -12.70 3.95 -10.79
CA GLY A 171 -13.84 4.87 -10.70
C GLY A 171 -15.14 4.35 -11.33
N MET A 172 -15.07 3.25 -12.10
CA MET A 172 -16.25 2.56 -12.65
C MET A 172 -16.75 1.43 -11.73
N VAL A 173 -16.03 1.10 -10.65
CA VAL A 173 -16.45 0.07 -9.69
C VAL A 173 -17.47 0.67 -8.71
N PRO A 174 -18.63 0.03 -8.49
CA PRO A 174 -19.60 0.52 -7.52
C PRO A 174 -19.00 0.60 -6.10
N HIS A 175 -18.85 1.81 -5.56
CA HIS A 175 -18.37 2.09 -4.20
C HIS A 175 -19.50 1.94 -3.14
N THR A 176 -20.37 0.95 -3.31
CA THR A 176 -21.52 0.73 -2.42
C THR A 176 -21.39 -0.61 -1.73
N ARG A 177 -21.60 -0.64 -0.40
CA ARG A 177 -21.69 -1.89 0.36
C ARG A 177 -23.08 -2.52 0.14
N THR A 178 -23.15 -3.64 -0.57
CA THR A 178 -24.38 -4.40 -0.79
C THR A 178 -24.20 -5.82 -0.27
N ASP A 179 -25.09 -6.25 0.62
CA ASP A 179 -25.16 -7.66 1.01
C ASP A 179 -25.93 -8.42 -0.08
N LEU A 180 -25.25 -9.34 -0.76
CA LEU A 180 -25.86 -10.25 -1.71
C LEU A 180 -25.56 -11.69 -1.27
N PHE A 181 -26.61 -12.41 -0.86
CA PHE A 181 -26.51 -13.81 -0.43
C PHE A 181 -25.46 -14.05 0.69
N GLY A 182 -25.32 -13.13 1.65
CA GLY A 182 -24.34 -13.24 2.75
C GLY A 182 -22.91 -12.87 2.35
N THR A 183 -22.71 -12.35 1.14
CA THR A 183 -21.42 -11.80 0.68
C THR A 183 -21.54 -10.29 0.60
N THR A 184 -20.73 -9.57 1.38
CA THR A 184 -20.62 -8.11 1.26
C THR A 184 -19.88 -7.76 -0.03
N LEU A 185 -20.59 -7.21 -1.02
CA LEU A 185 -20.04 -6.62 -2.22
C LEU A 185 -19.76 -5.13 -1.98
N GLY A 186 -18.54 -4.67 -2.26
CA GLY A 186 -18.12 -3.27 -2.10
C GLY A 186 -17.37 -2.99 -0.78
N PHE A 187 -16.41 -2.05 -0.84
CA PHE A 187 -15.50 -1.71 0.26
C PHE A 187 -15.88 -0.41 0.98
N GLY A 188 -17.17 -0.07 1.04
CA GLY A 188 -17.64 1.18 1.65
C GLY A 188 -17.39 2.40 0.77
N SER A 189 -17.38 3.58 1.38
CA SER A 189 -17.27 4.89 0.72
C SER A 189 -15.99 5.04 -0.12
N ASP A 190 -16.11 5.70 -1.28
CA ASP A 190 -14.96 6.15 -2.08
C ASP A 190 -14.07 7.10 -1.25
N PRO A 191 -12.79 6.79 -1.02
CA PRO A 191 -11.92 7.64 -0.21
C PRO A 191 -11.68 9.04 -0.78
N THR A 192 -11.93 9.23 -2.08
CA THR A 192 -11.86 10.55 -2.74
C THR A 192 -13.15 11.36 -2.61
N SER A 193 -14.23 10.75 -2.09
CA SER A 193 -15.47 11.47 -1.83
C SER A 193 -15.30 12.46 -0.66
N PRO A 194 -15.83 13.69 -0.76
CA PRO A 194 -15.86 14.63 0.36
C PRO A 194 -16.49 14.05 1.63
N SER A 195 -17.48 13.15 1.49
CA SER A 195 -18.14 12.50 2.63
C SER A 195 -17.24 11.53 3.40
N PHE A 196 -16.15 11.04 2.78
CA PHE A 196 -15.20 10.18 3.46
C PHE A 196 -14.29 10.97 4.41
N GLY A 197 -13.93 12.20 4.04
CA GLY A 197 -13.16 13.10 4.90
C GLY A 197 -11.64 12.91 4.86
N ALA A 198 -11.08 12.31 3.80
CA ALA A 198 -9.64 12.28 3.56
C ALA A 198 -9.13 13.59 2.92
N HIS A 199 -7.83 13.84 3.03
CA HIS A 199 -7.13 14.87 2.29
C HIS A 199 -6.93 14.42 0.84
N VAL A 200 -7.78 14.91 -0.06
CA VAL A 200 -7.73 14.52 -1.48
C VAL A 200 -6.59 15.26 -2.20
N PHE A 201 -5.79 14.54 -2.97
CA PHE A 201 -4.69 15.10 -3.76
C PHE A 201 -4.78 14.68 -5.24
N THR A 202 -4.15 15.45 -6.13
CA THR A 202 -4.19 15.14 -7.57
C THR A 202 -3.23 13.99 -7.92
N ALA A 203 -3.76 12.99 -8.63
CA ALA A 203 -2.95 11.92 -9.22
C ALA A 203 -2.68 12.11 -10.73
N GLY A 204 -3.21 13.19 -11.33
CA GLY A 204 -3.15 13.39 -12.78
C GLY A 204 -3.78 12.24 -13.59
N PRO A 205 -3.28 11.93 -14.80
CA PRO A 205 -3.80 10.86 -15.65
C PRO A 205 -3.26 9.48 -15.28
N ALA A 206 -2.99 9.22 -14.00
CA ALA A 206 -2.53 7.91 -13.57
C ALA A 206 -3.62 6.85 -13.87
N GLY A 207 -3.28 5.86 -14.70
CA GLY A 207 -4.07 4.63 -14.77
C GLY A 207 -3.90 3.80 -13.50
N HIS A 208 -4.70 2.74 -13.35
CA HIS A 208 -4.70 1.93 -12.12
C HIS A 208 -3.32 1.42 -11.69
N SER A 209 -2.44 1.09 -12.64
CA SER A 209 -1.06 0.65 -12.35
C SER A 209 0.00 1.76 -12.49
N GLY A 210 -0.41 3.01 -12.71
CA GLY A 210 0.46 4.13 -13.11
C GLY A 210 0.78 5.14 -12.01
N TYR A 211 0.35 4.91 -10.76
CA TYR A 211 0.55 5.88 -9.66
C TYR A 211 2.02 6.18 -9.35
N PHE A 212 2.92 5.25 -9.66
CA PHE A 212 4.36 5.37 -9.44
C PHE A 212 5.15 5.60 -10.72
N THR A 213 4.50 5.98 -11.83
CA THR A 213 5.21 6.30 -13.07
C THR A 213 6.20 7.45 -12.83
N PRO A 214 7.48 7.30 -13.20
CA PRO A 214 8.49 8.35 -13.04
C PRO A 214 8.03 9.69 -13.62
N ASN A 215 8.33 10.77 -12.90
CA ASN A 215 7.96 12.15 -13.24
C ASN A 215 6.45 12.48 -13.27
N SER A 216 5.58 11.53 -12.93
CA SER A 216 4.13 11.77 -12.84
C SER A 216 3.74 12.68 -11.67
N THR A 217 2.59 13.34 -11.77
CA THR A 217 2.00 14.13 -10.69
C THR A 217 1.72 13.26 -9.46
N SER A 218 1.18 12.05 -9.66
CA SER A 218 0.93 11.09 -8.59
C SER A 218 2.20 10.77 -7.79
N LEU A 219 3.28 10.38 -8.46
CA LEU A 219 4.54 10.04 -7.79
C LEU A 219 5.13 11.23 -7.02
N LYS A 220 5.00 12.46 -7.54
CA LYS A 220 5.45 13.67 -6.83
C LYS A 220 4.69 13.86 -5.52
N ASN A 221 3.36 13.77 -5.54
CA ASN A 221 2.55 13.92 -4.32
C ASN A 221 2.78 12.78 -3.33
N LEU A 222 2.92 11.54 -3.81
CA LEU A 222 3.26 10.38 -2.96
C LEU A 222 4.62 10.53 -2.29
N ALA A 223 5.61 11.09 -2.99
CA ALA A 223 6.90 11.41 -2.39
C ALA A 223 6.79 12.49 -1.31
N HIS A 224 6.00 13.55 -1.52
CA HIS A 224 5.76 14.56 -0.48
C HIS A 224 5.08 13.98 0.77
N ILE A 225 4.11 13.08 0.59
CA ILE A 225 3.49 12.35 1.72
C ILE A 225 4.53 11.45 2.41
N ALA A 226 5.33 10.71 1.65
CA ALA A 226 6.39 9.85 2.19
C ALA A 226 7.43 10.64 2.99
N GLN A 227 7.72 11.87 2.60
CA GLN A 227 8.66 12.79 3.27
C GLN A 227 8.01 13.59 4.41
N GLY A 228 6.75 13.31 4.78
CA GLY A 228 6.04 14.07 5.82
C GLY A 228 5.89 15.56 5.51
N ALA A 229 5.81 15.93 4.22
CA ALA A 229 5.74 17.30 3.71
C ALA A 229 4.33 17.65 3.17
N PRO A 230 3.30 17.69 4.03
CA PRO A 230 1.90 17.83 3.60
C PRO A 230 1.62 19.16 2.88
N SER A 231 2.37 20.22 3.16
CA SER A 231 2.21 21.53 2.51
C SER A 231 2.63 21.56 1.05
N GLU A 232 3.44 20.60 0.61
CA GLU A 232 3.89 20.46 -0.78
C GLU A 232 2.93 19.61 -1.62
N VAL A 233 1.95 18.94 -0.98
CA VAL A 233 0.97 18.10 -1.66
C VAL A 233 -0.04 18.97 -2.40
N THR A 234 -0.20 18.72 -3.69
CA THR A 234 -1.18 19.44 -4.53
C THR A 234 -2.57 18.82 -4.38
N HIS A 235 -3.51 19.58 -3.83
CA HIS A 235 -4.89 19.18 -3.64
C HIS A 235 -5.69 19.15 -4.95
N ALA A 236 -6.71 18.28 -5.00
CA ALA A 236 -7.64 18.14 -6.13
C ALA A 236 -8.92 18.95 -5.95
#